data_AF-A0AAV3GIE8-F1
#
_entry.id   AF-A0AAV3GIE8-F1
#
_cell.length_a   1.000
_cell.length_b   1.000
_cell.length_c   1.000
_cell.angle_alpha   90.00
_cell.angle_beta   90.00
_cell.angle_gamma   90.00
#
_symmetry.space_group_name_H-M   'P 1'
#
loop_
_entity.id
_entity.type
_entity.pdbx_description
1 polymer ?
#
loop_
_entity_poly.entity_id
_entity_poly.type
_entity_poly.pdbx_seq_one_letter_code
_entity_poly.pdbx_strand_id
1 'polypeptide(L)'
;MKKILVVLTNVSRYHGTEEPTGLWLGEATEFVEEVTKAGFSVDYVSPQGGYVPLDPRSMKYVDSSIMAVYESADFQERALAHSLSLEEI
;
A
#
# COMPACT_ATOMS: atom_id res chain seq x y z
N MET A 1 -12.63 12.44 14.07
CA MET A 1 -12.07 11.12 13.64
C MET A 1 -10.57 11.31 13.49
N LYS A 2 -9.73 10.41 14.03
CA LYS A 2 -8.27 10.51 13.86
C LYS A 2 -7.89 9.82 12.55
N LYS A 3 -6.89 10.37 11.85
CA LYS A 3 -6.41 9.87 10.56
C LYS A 3 -4.98 9.38 10.71
N ILE A 4 -4.66 8.27 10.06
CA ILE A 4 -3.33 7.69 9.95
C ILE A 4 -2.85 7.83 8.51
N LEU A 5 -1.59 8.22 8.35
CA LEU A 5 -0.93 8.29 7.06
C LEU A 5 -0.07 7.02 6.87
N VAL A 6 -0.40 6.22 5.87
CA VAL A 6 0.38 5.02 5.51
C VAL A 6 1.34 5.40 4.40
N VAL A 7 2.64 5.35 4.69
CA VAL A 7 3.71 5.69 3.75
C VAL A 7 4.17 4.43 3.02
N LEU A 8 4.05 4.44 1.70
CA LEU A 8 4.35 3.35 0.77
C LEU A 8 5.60 3.68 -0.06
N THR A 9 6.05 2.73 -0.87
CA THR A 9 7.21 2.89 -1.76
C THR A 9 6.79 3.14 -3.21
N ASN A 10 7.61 3.86 -3.97
CA ASN A 10 7.54 3.86 -5.44
C ASN A 10 8.66 3.02 -6.09
N VAL A 11 9.50 2.35 -5.29
CA VAL A 11 10.64 1.57 -5.79
C VAL A 11 10.17 0.20 -6.27
N SER A 12 10.31 -0.07 -7.57
CA SER A 12 9.88 -1.32 -8.20
C SER A 12 11.01 -2.35 -8.40
N ARG A 13 12.26 -2.01 -8.08
CA ARG A 13 13.45 -2.84 -8.31
C ARG A 13 14.55 -2.51 -7.32
N TYR A 14 15.25 -3.52 -6.80
CA TYR A 14 16.42 -3.27 -5.96
C TYR A 14 17.52 -2.59 -6.77
N HIS A 15 18.18 -1.60 -6.16
CA HIS A 15 19.22 -0.83 -6.84
C HIS A 15 20.38 -1.75 -7.26
N GLY A 16 20.76 -1.67 -8.55
CA GLY A 16 21.89 -2.43 -9.10
C GLY A 16 21.58 -3.90 -9.41
N THR A 17 20.32 -4.35 -9.36
CA THR A 17 19.92 -5.72 -9.71
C THR A 17 18.75 -5.72 -10.69
N GLU A 18 18.46 -6.87 -11.29
CA GLU A 18 17.25 -7.09 -12.11
C GLU A 18 16.08 -7.65 -11.28
N GLU A 19 16.19 -7.65 -9.94
CA GLU A 19 15.19 -8.24 -9.05
C GLU A 19 14.04 -7.27 -8.75
N PRO A 20 12.79 -7.59 -9.11
CA PRO A 20 11.64 -6.74 -8.81
C PRO A 20 11.35 -6.71 -7.30
N THR A 21 10.89 -5.56 -6.82
CA THR A 21 10.43 -5.35 -5.44
C THR A 21 9.29 -4.33 -5.43
N GLY A 22 8.82 -3.95 -4.24
CA GLY A 22 7.74 -3.00 -4.08
C GLY A 22 7.16 -3.05 -2.68
N LEU A 23 5.91 -2.63 -2.56
CA LEU A 23 5.10 -2.80 -1.37
C LEU A 23 4.90 -4.28 -1.06
N TRP A 24 5.17 -4.68 0.18
CA TRP A 24 4.77 -5.98 0.67
C TRP A 24 3.28 -5.96 1.02
N LEU A 25 2.46 -6.64 0.21
CA LEU A 25 1.00 -6.49 0.27
C LEU A 25 0.42 -6.74 1.66
N GLY A 26 0.76 -7.87 2.29
CA GLY A 26 0.23 -8.25 3.61
C GLY A 26 0.53 -7.21 4.69
N GLU A 27 1.74 -6.64 4.71
CA GLU A 27 2.14 -5.64 5.71
C GLU A 27 1.25 -4.41 5.68
N ALA A 28 0.89 -3.93 4.49
CA ALA A 28 0.00 -2.79 4.36
C ALA A 28 -1.46 -3.15 4.61
N THR A 29 -1.96 -4.23 4.01
CA THR A 29 -3.38 -4.56 4.09
C THR A 29 -3.81 -4.99 5.49
N GLU A 30 -2.99 -5.78 6.19
CA GLU A 30 -3.29 -6.20 7.56
C GLU A 30 -3.31 -5.00 8.50
N PHE A 31 -2.35 -4.08 8.36
CA PHE A 31 -2.32 -2.83 9.13
C PHE A 31 -3.56 -1.98 8.86
N VAL A 32 -3.89 -1.74 7.59
CA VAL A 32 -5.05 -0.94 7.15
C VAL A 32 -6.33 -1.53 7.72
N GLU A 33 -6.49 -2.85 7.64
CA GLU A 33 -7.66 -3.55 8.14
C GLU A 33 -7.84 -3.31 9.65
N GLU A 34 -6.79 -3.54 10.44
CA GLU A 34 -6.86 -3.43 11.90
C GLU A 34 -7.12 -1.99 12.37
N VAL A 35 -6.47 -0.99 11.77
CA VAL A 35 -6.71 0.41 12.17
C VAL A 35 -8.08 0.91 11.71
N THR A 36 -8.58 0.42 10.58
CA THR A 36 -9.93 0.76 10.10
C THR A 36 -10.99 0.16 11.02
N LYS A 37 -10.84 -1.11 11.43
CA LYS A 37 -11.70 -1.74 12.45
C LYS A 37 -11.70 -0.98 13.77
N ALA A 38 -10.56 -0.40 14.14
CA ALA A 38 -10.43 0.44 15.34
C ALA A 38 -11.01 1.87 15.16
N GLY A 39 -11.58 2.21 14.00
CA GLY A 39 -12.27 3.48 13.75
C GLY A 39 -11.35 4.62 13.30
N PHE A 40 -10.12 4.32 12.89
CA PHE A 40 -9.24 5.31 12.25
C PHE A 40 -9.52 5.40 10.76
N SER A 41 -9.37 6.60 10.21
CA SER A 41 -9.33 6.80 8.76
C SER A 41 -7.90 6.66 8.25
N VAL A 42 -7.72 6.21 7.01
CA VAL A 42 -6.39 6.06 6.38
C VAL A 42 -6.31 6.87 5.09
N ASP A 43 -5.18 7.57 4.92
CA ASP A 43 -4.69 8.04 3.63
C ASP A 43 -3.36 7.38 3.29
N TYR A 44 -3.10 7.21 1.99
CA TYR A 44 -1.92 6.55 1.47
C TYR A 44 -1.04 7.58 0.77
N VAL A 45 0.24 7.52 1.06
CA VAL A 45 1.24 8.38 0.41
C VAL A 45 2.41 7.56 -0.06
N SER A 46 3.14 8.07 -1.04
CA SER A 46 4.44 7.55 -1.42
C SER A 46 5.36 8.73 -1.79
N PRO A 47 6.70 8.56 -1.76
CA PRO A 47 7.62 9.66 -2.03
C PRO A 47 7.34 10.46 -3.30
N GLN A 48 6.84 9.81 -4.36
CA GLN A 48 6.52 10.43 -5.65
C GLN A 48 5.00 10.54 -5.89
N GLY A 49 4.16 10.04 -4.99
CA GLY A 49 2.74 9.83 -5.24
C GLY A 49 2.50 8.83 -6.39
N GLY A 50 1.26 8.79 -6.87
CA GLY A 50 0.86 7.97 -8.01
C GLY A 50 1.01 6.47 -7.74
N TYR A 51 1.64 5.78 -8.69
CA TYR A 51 1.72 4.32 -8.72
C TYR A 51 2.64 3.74 -7.65
N VAL A 52 2.12 2.76 -6.90
CA VAL A 52 2.87 1.96 -5.92
C VAL A 52 3.03 0.52 -6.46
N PRO A 53 4.26 0.08 -6.77
CA PRO A 53 4.51 -1.28 -7.22
C PRO A 53 4.33 -2.27 -6.07
N LEU A 54 3.84 -3.48 -6.36
CA LEU A 54 3.83 -4.60 -5.41
C LEU A 54 5.11 -5.42 -5.55
N ASP A 55 5.63 -5.90 -4.42
CA ASP A 55 6.67 -6.93 -4.44
C ASP A 55 6.07 -8.26 -4.92
N PRO A 56 6.53 -8.85 -6.04
CA PRO A 56 5.94 -10.10 -6.53
C PRO A 56 6.03 -11.26 -5.53
N ARG A 57 6.98 -11.22 -4.60
CA ARG A 57 7.15 -12.25 -3.57
C ARG A 57 6.05 -12.17 -2.51
N SER A 58 5.56 -10.97 -2.19
CA SER A 58 4.51 -10.81 -1.17
C SER A 58 3.20 -11.47 -1.59
N MET A 59 2.93 -11.53 -2.90
CA MET A 59 1.72 -12.16 -3.44
C MET A 59 1.61 -13.67 -3.12
N LYS A 60 2.70 -14.33 -2.74
CA LYS A 60 2.69 -15.75 -2.34
C LYS A 60 2.13 -15.98 -0.93
N TYR A 61 2.06 -14.94 -0.11
CA TYR A 61 1.73 -15.01 1.32
C TYR A 61 0.37 -14.37 1.63
N VAL A 62 -0.52 -14.29 0.63
CA VAL A 62 -1.84 -13.70 0.79
C VAL A 62 -2.84 -14.70 1.38
N ASP A 63 -3.78 -14.18 2.15
CA ASP A 63 -4.98 -14.90 2.57
C ASP A 63 -6.25 -14.14 2.13
N SER A 64 -7.43 -14.62 2.56
CA SER A 64 -8.70 -13.98 2.20
C SER A 64 -8.85 -12.55 2.71
N SER A 65 -8.25 -12.23 3.87
CA SER A 65 -8.33 -10.89 4.47
C SER A 65 -7.50 -9.90 3.68
N ILE A 66 -6.25 -10.28 3.40
CA ILE A 66 -5.32 -9.52 2.56
C ILE A 66 -5.93 -9.26 1.19
N MET A 67 -6.49 -10.30 0.56
CA MET A 67 -7.11 -10.17 -0.76
C MET A 67 -8.35 -9.28 -0.74
N ALA A 68 -9.19 -9.34 0.31
CA ALA A 68 -10.36 -8.48 0.42
C ALA A 68 -10.00 -6.98 0.46
N VAL A 69 -8.92 -6.62 1.15
CA VAL A 69 -8.42 -5.23 1.15
C VAL A 69 -7.81 -4.88 -0.21
N TYR A 70 -6.97 -5.75 -0.78
CA TYR A 70 -6.36 -5.55 -2.09
C TYR A 70 -7.38 -5.37 -3.23
N GLU A 71 -8.50 -6.09 -3.17
CA GLU A 71 -9.59 -6.03 -4.16
C GLU A 71 -10.56 -4.86 -3.91
N SER A 72 -10.41 -4.13 -2.80
CA SER A 72 -11.23 -2.96 -2.54
C SER A 72 -10.87 -1.82 -3.50
N ALA A 73 -11.89 -1.14 -4.04
CA ALA A 73 -11.69 0.04 -4.89
C ALA A 73 -10.89 1.13 -4.18
N ASP A 74 -11.07 1.28 -2.85
CA ASP A 74 -10.33 2.25 -2.05
C ASP A 74 -8.82 2.01 -2.09
N PHE A 75 -8.38 0.77 -1.85
CA PHE A 75 -6.97 0.42 -1.84
C PHE A 75 -6.38 0.45 -3.26
N GLN A 76 -7.11 -0.05 -4.26
CA GLN A 76 -6.65 0.00 -5.66
C GLN A 76 -6.46 1.43 -6.16
N GLU A 77 -7.45 2.29 -5.94
CA GLU A 77 -7.42 3.67 -6.42
C GLU A 77 -6.47 4.53 -5.59
N ARG A 78 -6.63 4.55 -4.26
CA ARG A 78 -5.90 5.50 -3.41
C ARG A 78 -4.54 5.00 -2.95
N ALA A 79 -4.33 3.69 -2.80
CA ALA A 79 -3.03 3.16 -2.36
C ALA A 79 -2.14 2.78 -3.54
N LEU A 80 -2.69 2.10 -4.55
CA LEU A 80 -1.89 1.51 -5.63
C LEU A 80 -1.77 2.37 -6.89
N ALA A 81 -2.85 3.03 -7.32
CA ALA A 81 -2.86 3.81 -8.56
C ALA A 81 -2.53 5.30 -8.32
N HIS A 82 -3.10 5.88 -7.27
CA HIS A 82 -3.11 7.32 -7.04
C HIS A 82 -2.75 7.67 -5.58
N SER A 83 -1.69 7.06 -5.04
CA SER A 83 -1.16 7.49 -3.75
C SER A 83 -0.80 8.97 -3.76
N LEU A 84 -1.01 9.66 -2.64
CA LEU A 84 -0.64 11.06 -2.53
C LEU A 84 0.89 11.20 -2.49
N SER A 85 1.43 12.24 -3.10
CA SER A 85 2.80 12.69 -2.86
C SER A 85 2.89 13.46 -1.53
N LEU A 86 4.10 13.69 -1.04
CA LEU A 86 4.29 14.48 0.20
C LEU A 86 3.86 15.95 0.08
N GLU A 87 3.72 16.47 -1.14
CA GLU A 87 3.29 17.84 -1.41
C GLU A 87 1.76 18.00 -1.36
N GLU A 88 1.02 16.89 -1.43
CA GLU A 88 -0.45 16.86 -1.46
C GLU A 88 -1.09 16.68 -0.07
N ILE A 89 -0.28 16.72 0.99
CA ILE A 89 -0.68 16.45 2.39
C ILE A 89 -0.69 17.72 3.22
#